data_AF-A0A3D2Z2C4-F1
#
_entry.id   AF-A0A3D2Z2C4-F1
#
_cell.length_a   1.000
_cell.length_b   1.000
_cell.length_c   1.000
_cell.angle_alpha   90.00
_cell.angle_beta   90.00
_cell.angle_gamma   90.00
#
_symmetry.space_group_name_H-M   'P 1'
#
loop_
_entity.id
_entity.type
_entity.pdbx_description
1 polymer ?
#
loop_
_entity_poly.entity_id
_entity_poly.type
_entity_poly.pdbx_seq_one_letter_code
_entity_poly.pdbx_strand_id
1 'polypeptide(L)'
;MKDAEIYLPAQDWDAVEALPSAWALPPGWKFAKRLVLTNDTADERRGEPVEADIDFHAGHITDLAREVRVARAADGDGPLTIVASQVLLVAHEEEVLRSRLFFLADVAAESSATYLILYGNAHAPEPEYDSDLTVSGEGFALEIENEHYRAALSDLSGNWKSHYPKGWAAELDSGGGHGVEGTIHWGPDWSDERVGRYRITSWDGPPMFDYEVMRGPVCVRVRRWGHPILSLGPQIGRPHKVMATVTYTFWAGQPYVIMESRLDVLEDVRFRDCRNDEFVIGEALPDRAWMDPDGTIGFDSKGWSREDPRWMTYFNRETGEAFGSVHLAFENTNPNWPEPDGAGFSRTGVWVRAPVHHANMQAGDYVYEKSACLQHRFEADGEDRGFADLVSHQRRLLHPITQAEAPPAPKAVTFDNVMDALRGTSEFELYVQGSPWGQRQLSFVDIGVVRDVVVDGNDIHVDVVMPYAGRETWLGWFSEEIEKQLRERLRDVGEVEVCLVQDPKWTPQQMTDRARRAIGPST
;
A
#
# COMPACT_ATOMS: atom_id res chain seq x y z
N MET A 1 0.63 -4.44 -6.32
CA MET A 1 0.05 -3.36 -5.50
C MET A 1 1.11 -2.28 -5.39
N LYS A 2 0.72 -1.04 -5.13
CA LYS A 2 1.70 0.02 -4.85
C LYS A 2 2.38 -0.26 -3.51
N ASP A 3 3.65 0.12 -3.40
CA ASP A 3 4.36 0.11 -2.12
C ASP A 3 3.69 1.10 -1.16
N ALA A 4 3.77 0.83 0.15
CA ALA A 4 3.26 1.75 1.15
C ALA A 4 4.15 3.00 1.19
N GLU A 5 3.59 4.15 1.56
CA GLU A 5 4.38 5.38 1.68
C GLU A 5 5.39 5.29 2.82
N ILE A 6 5.02 4.61 3.91
CA ILE A 6 5.87 4.35 5.06
C ILE A 6 6.63 3.03 4.84
N TYR A 7 7.96 3.08 4.93
CA TYR A 7 8.82 1.91 4.83
C TYR A 7 9.82 1.86 6.00
N LEU A 8 9.87 0.72 6.68
CA LEU A 8 10.79 0.46 7.78
C LEU A 8 11.68 -0.75 7.44
N PRO A 9 12.97 -0.52 7.13
CA PRO A 9 13.86 -1.59 6.72
C PRO A 9 14.36 -2.42 7.92
N ALA A 10 14.86 -3.63 7.68
CA ALA A 10 15.31 -4.53 8.74
C ALA A 10 16.51 -3.97 9.56
N GLN A 11 17.44 -3.25 8.93
CA GLN A 11 18.62 -2.70 9.62
C GLN A 11 18.30 -1.61 10.67
N ASP A 12 17.06 -1.15 10.71
CA ASP A 12 16.64 0.05 11.41
C ASP A 12 16.04 -0.20 12.80
N TRP A 13 15.95 -1.47 13.22
CA TRP A 13 15.45 -1.88 14.53
C TRP A 13 16.43 -1.58 15.67
N ASP A 14 15.94 -1.00 16.75
CA ASP A 14 16.69 -0.75 17.98
C ASP A 14 16.47 -1.88 19.01
N ALA A 15 17.46 -2.14 19.86
CA ALA A 15 17.24 -2.97 21.03
C ALA A 15 16.33 -2.26 22.03
N VAL A 16 15.35 -2.96 22.60
CA VAL A 16 14.43 -2.39 23.60
C VAL A 16 15.17 -1.78 24.80
N GLU A 17 16.31 -2.35 25.16
CA GLU A 17 17.19 -1.86 26.25
C GLU A 17 17.82 -0.49 25.96
N ALA A 18 17.90 -0.08 24.70
CA ALA A 18 18.43 1.22 24.30
C ALA A 18 17.38 2.34 24.33
N LEU A 19 16.10 2.00 24.55
CA LEU A 19 15.00 2.95 24.52
C LEU A 19 14.84 3.67 25.88
N PRO A 20 14.20 4.85 25.90
CA PRO A 20 13.92 5.58 27.14
C PRO A 20 13.18 4.72 28.17
N SER A 21 13.77 4.59 29.36
CA SER A 21 13.16 3.86 30.48
C SER A 21 11.79 4.40 30.90
N ALA A 22 11.51 5.67 30.62
CA ALA A 22 10.24 6.34 30.90
C ALA A 22 9.05 5.74 30.11
N TRP A 23 9.30 5.08 28.98
CA TRP A 23 8.27 4.47 28.15
C TRP A 23 7.62 3.21 28.76
N ALA A 24 8.23 2.62 29.80
CA ALA A 24 7.69 1.46 30.52
C ALA A 24 7.21 0.31 29.59
N LEU A 25 8.10 -0.14 28.71
CA LEU A 25 7.82 -1.13 27.68
C LEU A 25 7.29 -2.48 28.23
N PRO A 26 6.37 -3.15 27.52
CA PRO A 26 5.96 -4.51 27.86
C PRO A 26 7.17 -5.45 27.89
N PRO A 27 7.28 -6.33 28.90
CA PRO A 27 8.42 -7.23 29.02
C PRO A 27 8.43 -8.30 27.90
N GLY A 28 9.63 -8.74 27.53
CA GLY A 28 9.84 -9.87 26.62
C GLY A 28 10.09 -9.51 25.16
N TRP A 29 9.69 -8.31 24.72
CA TRP A 29 10.07 -7.77 23.41
C TRP A 29 11.55 -7.37 23.41
N LYS A 30 12.25 -7.75 22.35
CA LYS A 30 13.70 -7.54 22.23
C LYS A 30 14.04 -6.34 21.36
N PHE A 31 13.20 -6.05 20.38
CA PHE A 31 13.47 -5.05 19.36
C PHE A 31 12.29 -4.09 19.23
N ALA A 32 12.59 -2.83 18.93
CA ALA A 32 11.57 -1.85 18.56
C ALA A 32 12.05 -0.87 17.49
N LYS A 33 11.09 -0.22 16.82
CA LYS A 33 11.33 0.91 15.92
C LYS A 33 10.45 2.06 16.34
N ARG A 34 11.07 3.23 16.56
CA ARG A 34 10.34 4.49 16.71
C ARG A 34 9.82 4.94 15.34
N LEU A 35 8.51 5.16 15.25
CA LEU A 35 7.80 5.70 14.11
C LEU A 35 7.13 7.02 14.54
N VAL A 36 7.63 8.14 14.05
CA VAL A 36 7.05 9.46 14.30
C VAL A 36 6.12 9.79 13.14
N LEU A 37 4.84 9.96 13.44
CA LEU A 37 3.82 10.34 12.45
C LEU A 37 3.48 11.81 12.62
N THR A 38 3.41 12.54 11.52
CA THR A 38 3.11 13.97 11.50
C THR A 38 1.81 14.24 10.76
N ASN A 39 1.02 15.15 11.31
CA ASN A 39 -0.18 15.70 10.71
C ASN A 39 0.02 17.21 10.54
N ASP A 40 0.31 17.64 9.32
CA ASP A 40 0.52 19.05 8.98
C ASP A 40 -0.79 19.79 8.66
N THR A 41 -1.95 19.17 8.92
CA THR A 41 -3.26 19.76 8.66
C THR A 41 -3.90 20.32 9.92
N ALA A 42 -4.79 21.29 9.74
CA ALA A 42 -5.55 21.92 10.82
C ALA A 42 -6.62 21.01 11.45
N ASP A 43 -6.91 19.87 10.82
CA ASP A 43 -7.88 18.90 11.31
C ASP A 43 -7.17 17.80 12.09
N GLU A 44 -7.68 17.45 13.27
CA GLU A 44 -7.17 16.30 14.01
C GLU A 44 -7.40 14.99 13.23
N ARG A 45 -6.47 14.05 13.39
CA ARG A 45 -6.55 12.71 12.82
C ARG A 45 -6.89 11.75 13.95
N ARG A 46 -8.06 11.11 13.85
CA ARG A 46 -8.52 10.09 14.80
C ARG A 46 -8.76 8.79 14.09
N GLY A 47 -8.18 7.72 14.64
CA GLY A 47 -8.22 6.40 14.07
C GLY A 47 -7.77 6.36 12.61
N GLU A 48 -6.82 7.21 12.20
CA GLU A 48 -6.34 7.29 10.82
C GLU A 48 -5.72 5.95 10.39
N PRO A 49 -6.21 5.33 9.32
CA PRO A 49 -5.58 4.13 8.78
C PRO A 49 -4.12 4.34 8.40
N VAL A 50 -3.24 3.53 8.99
CA VAL A 50 -1.83 3.50 8.62
C VAL A 50 -1.51 2.16 8.00
N GLU A 51 -0.85 2.21 6.85
CA GLU A 51 -0.28 1.07 6.14
C GLU A 51 1.22 1.32 6.00
N ALA A 52 2.03 0.43 6.56
CA ALA A 52 3.48 0.53 6.51
C ALA A 52 4.08 -0.78 5.98
N ASP A 53 4.99 -0.68 5.03
CA ASP A 53 5.82 -1.80 4.62
C ASP A 53 6.98 -1.94 5.60
N ILE A 54 7.17 -3.15 6.13
CA ILE A 54 8.12 -3.41 7.22
C ILE A 54 8.88 -4.70 6.95
N ASP A 55 10.20 -4.60 7.09
CA ASP A 55 11.10 -5.74 6.95
C ASP A 55 11.61 -6.18 8.33
N PHE A 56 11.43 -7.46 8.65
CA PHE A 56 11.94 -8.08 9.87
C PHE A 56 13.08 -9.03 9.55
N HIS A 57 14.06 -9.16 10.45
CA HIS A 57 15.01 -10.27 10.38
C HIS A 57 14.28 -11.60 10.60
N ALA A 58 14.39 -12.52 9.65
CA ALA A 58 13.68 -13.81 9.66
C ALA A 58 14.07 -14.69 10.85
N GLY A 59 15.32 -14.60 11.33
CA GLY A 59 15.79 -15.33 12.51
C GLY A 59 15.27 -14.80 13.85
N HIS A 60 14.66 -13.60 13.87
CA HIS A 60 14.24 -12.94 15.11
C HIS A 60 12.77 -13.20 15.46
N ILE A 61 11.99 -13.80 14.56
CA ILE A 61 10.55 -13.92 14.69
C ILE A 61 10.08 -15.33 14.35
N THR A 62 9.22 -15.86 15.20
CA THR A 62 8.63 -17.20 15.08
C THR A 62 7.16 -17.15 14.67
N ASP A 63 6.46 -16.07 15.02
CA ASP A 63 5.05 -15.85 14.70
C ASP A 63 4.78 -14.36 14.50
N LEU A 64 4.53 -13.94 13.26
CA LEU A 64 4.32 -12.53 12.92
C LEU A 64 3.11 -11.92 13.65
N ALA A 65 1.97 -12.61 13.64
CA ALA A 65 0.73 -12.11 14.23
C ALA A 65 0.85 -11.98 15.75
N ARG A 66 1.51 -12.95 16.39
CA ARG A 66 1.67 -12.96 17.84
C ARG A 66 2.76 -12.03 18.34
N GLU A 67 3.83 -11.82 17.59
CA GLU A 67 5.00 -11.09 18.09
C GLU A 67 5.00 -9.61 17.74
N VAL A 68 4.37 -9.19 16.65
CA VAL A 68 4.39 -7.77 16.25
C VAL A 68 3.33 -6.99 17.05
N ARG A 69 3.75 -5.92 17.72
CA ARG A 69 2.86 -5.00 18.45
C ARG A 69 3.13 -3.57 18.08
N VAL A 70 2.09 -2.74 18.10
CA VAL A 70 2.21 -1.29 18.00
C VAL A 70 1.83 -0.69 19.34
N ALA A 71 2.61 0.27 19.80
CA ALA A 71 2.31 1.06 20.99
C ALA A 71 2.42 2.55 20.69
N ARG A 72 1.54 3.36 21.26
CA ARG A 72 1.61 4.81 21.20
C ARG A 72 2.25 5.34 22.48
N ALA A 73 3.20 6.27 22.35
CA ALA A 73 3.70 7.04 23.48
C ALA A 73 2.68 8.11 23.89
N ALA A 74 2.41 8.22 25.19
CA ALA A 74 1.70 9.37 25.73
C ALA A 74 2.49 10.66 25.42
N ASP A 75 1.81 11.79 25.29
CA ASP A 75 2.43 13.08 24.92
C ASP A 75 3.73 13.33 25.71
N GLY A 76 4.84 13.54 24.98
CA GLY A 76 6.20 13.51 25.53
C GLY A 76 6.85 12.11 25.49
N ASP A 77 7.80 11.85 26.40
CA ASP A 77 8.41 10.52 26.58
C ASP A 77 7.68 9.69 27.66
N GLY A 78 6.34 9.76 27.67
CA GLY A 78 5.48 9.11 28.66
C GLY A 78 5.30 7.59 28.46
N PRO A 79 4.50 6.93 29.31
CA PRO A 79 4.27 5.49 29.22
C PRO A 79 3.56 5.11 27.90
N LEU A 80 3.82 3.89 27.45
CA LEU A 80 3.24 3.36 26.22
C LEU A 80 1.87 2.72 26.42
N THR A 81 1.00 2.90 25.44
CA THR A 81 -0.30 2.23 25.34
C THR A 81 -0.34 1.38 24.08
N ILE A 82 -0.64 0.09 24.20
CA ILE A 82 -0.78 -0.79 23.04
C ILE A 82 -1.96 -0.32 22.17
N VAL A 83 -1.74 -0.30 20.86
CA VAL A 83 -2.73 0.04 19.85
C VAL A 83 -3.04 -1.21 19.02
N ALA A 84 -4.30 -1.38 18.63
CA ALA A 84 -4.71 -2.46 17.75
C ALA A 84 -3.87 -2.45 16.46
N SER A 85 -3.26 -3.58 16.16
CA SER A 85 -2.37 -3.74 15.01
C SER A 85 -2.55 -5.11 14.37
N GLN A 86 -2.36 -5.21 13.07
CA GLN A 86 -2.31 -6.48 12.36
C GLN A 86 -1.20 -6.47 11.31
N VAL A 87 -0.62 -7.63 11.04
CA VAL A 87 0.51 -7.76 10.12
C VAL A 87 0.23 -8.86 9.11
N LEU A 88 0.59 -8.61 7.85
CA LEU A 88 0.51 -9.55 6.74
C LEU A 88 1.92 -9.88 6.25
N LEU A 89 2.25 -11.17 6.12
CA LEU A 89 3.47 -11.59 5.44
C LEU A 89 3.29 -11.39 3.94
N VAL A 90 4.17 -10.59 3.33
CA VAL A 90 4.17 -10.33 1.88
C VAL A 90 5.13 -11.28 1.17
N ALA A 91 6.34 -11.46 1.71
CA ALA A 91 7.34 -12.37 1.14
C ALA A 91 8.37 -12.80 2.19
N HIS A 92 8.95 -13.98 1.99
CA HIS A 92 10.14 -14.43 2.70
C HIS A 92 11.33 -14.39 1.74
N GLU A 93 12.35 -13.60 2.07
CA GLU A 93 13.59 -13.45 1.32
C GLU A 93 14.80 -13.78 2.18
N GLU A 94 15.26 -15.04 2.14
CA GLU A 94 16.44 -15.53 2.89
C GLU A 94 16.41 -15.09 4.39
N GLU A 95 17.11 -14.00 4.72
CA GLU A 95 17.26 -13.42 6.06
C GLU A 95 16.17 -12.40 6.45
N VAL A 96 15.26 -12.04 5.54
CA VAL A 96 14.26 -10.98 5.73
C VAL A 96 12.84 -11.51 5.51
N LEU A 97 11.93 -11.15 6.41
CA LEU A 97 10.49 -11.27 6.22
C LEU A 97 9.91 -9.91 5.85
N ARG A 98 9.50 -9.77 4.60
CA ARG A 98 8.79 -8.58 4.12
C ARG A 98 7.34 -8.69 4.53
N SER A 99 6.88 -7.70 5.26
CA SER A 99 5.56 -7.68 5.83
C SER A 99 4.88 -6.34 5.60
N ARG A 100 3.57 -6.31 5.80
CA ARG A 100 2.78 -5.09 5.80
C ARG A 100 2.04 -4.97 7.11
N LEU A 101 2.29 -3.88 7.82
CA LEU A 101 1.68 -3.55 9.11
C LEU A 101 0.52 -2.59 8.90
N PHE A 102 -0.57 -2.85 9.61
CA PHE A 102 -1.76 -2.01 9.64
C PHE A 102 -2.11 -1.67 11.08
N PHE A 103 -2.41 -0.40 11.35
CA PHE A 103 -2.94 0.08 12.63
C PHE A 103 -3.73 1.37 12.42
N LEU A 104 -4.44 1.83 13.45
CA LEU A 104 -5.14 3.12 13.44
C LEU A 104 -4.38 4.12 14.30
N ALA A 105 -4.06 5.29 13.74
CA ALA A 105 -3.28 6.33 14.41
C ALA A 105 -4.14 7.53 14.81
N ASP A 106 -3.92 8.01 16.02
CA ASP A 106 -4.35 9.34 16.45
C ASP A 106 -3.17 10.32 16.37
N VAL A 107 -3.37 11.44 15.70
CA VAL A 107 -2.40 12.55 15.59
C VAL A 107 -3.17 13.86 15.68
N ALA A 108 -2.80 14.72 16.63
CA ALA A 108 -3.44 16.04 16.78
C ALA A 108 -3.22 16.90 15.53
N ALA A 109 -4.04 17.95 15.36
CA ALA A 109 -3.84 18.95 14.32
C ALA A 109 -2.47 19.62 14.44
N GLU A 110 -1.80 19.84 13.31
CA GLU A 110 -0.49 20.53 13.22
C GLU A 110 0.54 20.00 14.23
N SER A 111 0.63 18.68 14.36
CA SER A 111 1.40 18.02 15.41
C SER A 111 1.99 16.69 14.96
N SER A 112 2.76 16.07 15.85
CA SER A 112 3.32 14.72 15.65
C SER A 112 2.98 13.82 16.83
N ALA A 113 2.86 12.52 16.55
CA ALA A 113 2.68 11.48 17.54
C ALA A 113 3.76 10.39 17.37
N THR A 114 4.27 9.88 18.49
CA THR A 114 5.28 8.83 18.50
C THR A 114 4.63 7.48 18.72
N TYR A 115 4.91 6.56 17.80
CA TYR A 115 4.57 5.15 17.89
C TYR A 115 5.84 4.31 17.99
N LEU A 116 5.70 3.14 18.61
CA LEU A 116 6.71 2.10 18.65
C LEU A 116 6.15 0.84 18.07
N ILE A 117 6.89 0.27 17.14
CA ILE A 117 6.63 -1.07 16.62
C ILE A 117 7.58 -2.01 17.34
N LEU A 118 7.05 -3.05 17.97
CA LEU A 118 7.77 -3.99 18.81
C LEU A 118 7.73 -5.38 18.17
N TYR A 119 8.85 -6.12 18.20
CA TYR A 119 8.87 -7.54 17.82
C TYR A 119 9.95 -8.36 18.57
N GLY A 120 10.00 -9.67 18.30
CA GLY A 120 11.01 -10.60 18.83
C GLY A 120 10.70 -11.18 20.20
N ASN A 121 9.41 -11.34 20.54
CA ASN A 121 8.95 -12.00 21.74
C ASN A 121 8.27 -13.34 21.41
N ALA A 122 9.04 -14.41 21.28
CA ALA A 122 8.52 -15.75 20.94
C ALA A 122 7.44 -16.26 21.91
N HIS A 123 7.34 -15.70 23.12
CA HIS A 123 6.35 -16.05 24.14
C HIS A 123 5.25 -15.00 24.30
N ALA A 124 5.10 -14.07 23.34
CA ALA A 124 4.02 -13.10 23.36
C ALA A 124 2.66 -13.84 23.41
N PRO A 125 1.67 -13.33 24.17
CA PRO A 125 0.32 -13.85 24.14
C PRO A 125 -0.34 -13.55 22.79
N GLU A 126 -1.40 -14.27 22.42
CA GLU A 126 -2.23 -13.84 21.29
C GLU A 126 -2.77 -12.41 21.54
N PRO A 127 -2.79 -11.56 20.49
CA PRO A 127 -3.36 -10.23 20.63
C PRO A 127 -4.88 -10.33 20.76
N GLU A 128 -5.41 -9.66 21.79
CA GLU A 128 -6.85 -9.40 21.93
C GLU A 128 -7.07 -7.90 21.75
N TYR A 129 -7.78 -7.53 20.69
CA TYR A 129 -8.07 -6.13 20.37
C TYR A 129 -9.57 -5.94 20.20
N ASP A 130 -10.09 -4.86 20.79
CA ASP A 130 -11.44 -4.39 20.52
C ASP A 130 -11.53 -3.88 19.08
N SER A 131 -12.59 -4.28 18.39
CA SER A 131 -12.88 -3.86 17.03
C SER A 131 -14.38 -3.83 16.81
N ASP A 132 -14.84 -2.86 16.02
CA ASP A 132 -16.21 -2.83 15.51
C ASP A 132 -16.39 -3.71 14.26
N LEU A 133 -15.29 -4.26 13.72
CA LEU A 133 -15.33 -5.12 12.54
C LEU A 133 -15.94 -6.48 12.85
N THR A 134 -16.99 -6.82 12.12
CA THR A 134 -17.58 -8.16 12.08
C THR A 134 -17.47 -8.70 10.65
N VAL A 135 -17.06 -9.97 10.53
CA VAL A 135 -16.90 -10.64 9.23
C VAL A 135 -17.61 -11.98 9.25
N SER A 136 -18.45 -12.21 8.25
CA SER A 136 -19.04 -13.52 7.98
C SER A 136 -18.79 -13.95 6.54
N GLY A 137 -18.86 -15.26 6.28
CA GLY A 137 -18.56 -15.85 4.98
C GLY A 137 -17.16 -16.45 4.89
N GLU A 138 -16.87 -17.06 3.74
CA GLU A 138 -15.68 -17.88 3.49
C GLU A 138 -14.92 -17.39 2.25
N GLY A 139 -13.60 -17.51 2.29
CA GLY A 139 -12.75 -17.02 1.20
C GLY A 139 -13.00 -15.54 0.90
N PHE A 140 -13.21 -15.23 -0.38
CA PHE A 140 -13.51 -13.88 -0.90
C PHE A 140 -15.00 -13.49 -0.81
N ALA A 141 -15.89 -14.45 -0.56
CA ALA A 141 -17.33 -14.27 -0.45
C ALA A 141 -17.65 -13.83 0.99
N LEU A 142 -17.56 -12.52 1.22
CA LEU A 142 -17.61 -11.94 2.56
C LEU A 142 -18.74 -10.94 2.69
N GLU A 143 -19.35 -10.95 3.87
CA GLU A 143 -20.02 -9.77 4.42
C GLU A 143 -19.13 -9.17 5.50
N ILE A 144 -18.82 -7.88 5.35
CA ILE A 144 -17.98 -7.11 6.27
C ILE A 144 -18.80 -5.96 6.83
N GLU A 145 -18.82 -5.82 8.14
CA GLU A 145 -19.58 -4.80 8.86
C GLU A 145 -18.67 -4.05 9.84
N ASN A 146 -18.87 -2.74 9.97
CA ASN A 146 -18.30 -1.90 11.02
C ASN A 146 -19.41 -0.99 11.59
N GLU A 147 -19.12 -0.01 12.45
CA GLU A 147 -20.15 0.86 13.03
C GLU A 147 -20.93 1.71 12.00
N HIS A 148 -20.39 1.89 10.81
CA HIS A 148 -20.90 2.77 9.76
C HIS A 148 -21.73 2.04 8.70
N TYR A 149 -21.36 0.82 8.33
CA TYR A 149 -21.98 0.10 7.22
C TYR A 149 -21.84 -1.41 7.34
N ARG A 150 -22.62 -2.12 6.52
CA ARG A 150 -22.36 -3.50 6.10
C ARG A 150 -22.13 -3.54 4.59
N ALA A 151 -21.07 -4.19 4.13
CA ALA A 151 -20.73 -4.37 2.73
C ALA A 151 -20.76 -5.86 2.38
N ALA A 152 -21.43 -6.21 1.28
CA ALA A 152 -21.50 -7.59 0.79
C ALA A 152 -20.66 -7.72 -0.49
N LEU A 153 -19.79 -8.72 -0.52
CA LEU A 153 -19.05 -9.14 -1.70
C LEU A 153 -19.79 -10.30 -2.39
N SER A 154 -19.65 -10.38 -3.71
CA SER A 154 -20.26 -11.42 -4.55
C SER A 154 -19.70 -12.81 -4.23
N ASP A 155 -20.58 -13.81 -4.16
CA ASP A 155 -20.22 -15.20 -3.88
C ASP A 155 -19.51 -15.86 -5.07
N LEU A 156 -19.72 -15.33 -6.28
CA LEU A 156 -19.10 -15.84 -7.50
C LEU A 156 -17.82 -15.07 -7.84
N SER A 157 -17.85 -13.75 -7.82
CA SER A 157 -16.74 -12.94 -8.31
C SER A 157 -15.89 -12.34 -7.19
N GLY A 158 -16.45 -12.13 -6.01
CA GLY A 158 -15.87 -11.29 -4.96
C GLY A 158 -15.89 -9.79 -5.26
N ASN A 159 -16.55 -9.35 -6.34
CA ASN A 159 -16.82 -7.92 -6.57
C ASN A 159 -17.75 -7.36 -5.49
N TRP A 160 -17.63 -6.07 -5.21
CA TRP A 160 -18.51 -5.38 -4.28
C TRP A 160 -19.95 -5.36 -4.82
N LYS A 161 -20.79 -6.18 -4.19
CA LYS A 161 -22.15 -6.50 -4.65
C LYS A 161 -23.16 -5.46 -4.20
N SER A 162 -23.18 -5.21 -2.89
CA SER A 162 -24.14 -4.30 -2.25
C SER A 162 -23.50 -3.62 -1.04
N HIS A 163 -24.05 -2.48 -0.66
CA HIS A 163 -23.63 -1.71 0.51
C HIS A 163 -24.85 -1.22 1.29
N TYR A 164 -24.79 -1.34 2.60
CA TYR A 164 -25.88 -1.07 3.52
C TYR A 164 -25.39 -0.09 4.60
N PRO A 165 -25.52 1.22 4.35
CA PRO A 165 -25.20 2.24 5.33
C PRO A 165 -26.08 2.11 6.58
N LYS A 166 -25.48 2.18 7.77
CA LYS A 166 -26.23 2.07 9.03
C LYS A 166 -26.99 3.35 9.33
N GLY A 167 -28.26 3.18 9.70
CA GLY A 167 -29.15 4.30 10.00
C GLY A 167 -29.69 5.02 8.77
N TRP A 168 -29.55 4.45 7.57
CA TRP A 168 -30.13 4.98 6.34
C TRP A 168 -31.36 4.19 5.92
N ALA A 169 -32.23 4.82 5.13
CA ALA A 169 -33.30 4.15 4.42
C ALA A 169 -32.80 3.52 3.10
N ALA A 170 -31.80 4.14 2.47
CA ALA A 170 -31.21 3.64 1.25
C ALA A 170 -30.37 2.37 1.45
N GLU A 171 -30.68 1.34 0.66
CA GLU A 171 -29.79 0.21 0.41
C GLU A 171 -29.15 0.40 -0.96
N LEU A 172 -27.83 0.24 -1.04
CA LEU A 172 -27.08 0.48 -2.28
C LEU A 172 -26.82 -0.87 -2.97
N ASP A 173 -27.61 -1.16 -3.99
CA ASP A 173 -27.43 -2.29 -4.89
C ASP A 173 -27.50 -1.84 -6.36
N SER A 174 -27.23 -2.73 -7.30
CA SER A 174 -27.20 -2.41 -8.73
C SER A 174 -28.56 -2.54 -9.44
N GLY A 175 -29.64 -2.85 -8.73
CA GLY A 175 -30.98 -3.10 -9.27
C GLY A 175 -31.11 -4.38 -10.10
N GLY A 176 -30.12 -5.26 -10.05
CA GLY A 176 -29.99 -6.41 -10.93
C GLY A 176 -29.42 -6.00 -12.30
N GLY A 177 -28.11 -6.16 -12.49
CA GLY A 177 -27.48 -5.90 -13.77
C GLY A 177 -25.96 -6.03 -13.77
N HIS A 178 -25.45 -6.50 -14.91
CA HIS A 178 -24.04 -6.68 -15.31
C HIS A 178 -23.23 -7.73 -14.52
N GLY A 179 -22.56 -8.61 -15.28
CA GLY A 179 -21.82 -9.72 -14.71
C GLY A 179 -22.68 -10.91 -14.29
N VAL A 180 -22.10 -11.76 -13.46
CA VAL A 180 -22.70 -13.05 -13.05
C VAL A 180 -23.74 -12.92 -11.93
N GLU A 181 -23.60 -11.94 -11.02
CA GLU A 181 -24.52 -11.76 -9.89
C GLU A 181 -25.13 -10.36 -9.77
N GLY A 182 -24.71 -9.41 -10.61
CA GLY A 182 -25.04 -8.00 -10.45
C GLY A 182 -24.32 -7.38 -9.26
N THR A 183 -23.43 -6.42 -9.53
CA THR A 183 -22.59 -5.79 -8.49
C THR A 183 -22.67 -4.28 -8.59
N ILE A 184 -22.46 -3.53 -7.51
CA ILE A 184 -22.34 -2.06 -7.58
C ILE A 184 -21.02 -1.63 -8.20
N HIS A 185 -19.94 -2.42 -8.05
CA HIS A 185 -18.64 -2.13 -8.66
C HIS A 185 -18.41 -2.99 -9.91
N TRP A 186 -18.21 -2.35 -11.07
CA TRP A 186 -18.13 -2.99 -12.39
C TRP A 186 -16.71 -3.05 -12.99
N GLY A 187 -15.83 -2.13 -12.60
CA GLY A 187 -14.46 -2.02 -13.11
C GLY A 187 -13.41 -2.76 -12.27
N PRO A 188 -12.16 -2.86 -12.75
CA PRO A 188 -11.72 -2.45 -14.08
C PRO A 188 -12.22 -3.39 -15.18
N ASP A 189 -12.47 -2.83 -16.36
CA ASP A 189 -12.73 -3.59 -17.58
C ASP A 189 -12.10 -2.93 -18.80
N TRP A 190 -11.89 -3.70 -19.86
CA TRP A 190 -11.23 -3.19 -21.06
C TRP A 190 -11.79 -3.83 -22.32
N SER A 191 -11.51 -3.24 -23.48
CA SER A 191 -11.91 -3.80 -24.77
C SER A 191 -10.78 -3.80 -25.77
N ASP A 192 -10.61 -4.92 -26.45
CA ASP A 192 -9.73 -5.03 -27.61
C ASP A 192 -10.47 -4.45 -28.82
N GLU A 193 -9.81 -3.58 -29.58
CA GLU A 193 -10.41 -2.90 -30.74
C GLU A 193 -10.94 -3.86 -31.81
N ARG A 194 -10.41 -5.09 -31.89
CA ARG A 194 -10.79 -6.09 -32.90
C ARG A 194 -11.80 -7.12 -32.39
N VAL A 195 -11.87 -7.36 -31.09
CA VAL A 195 -12.61 -8.50 -30.53
C VAL A 195 -13.84 -8.07 -29.75
N GLY A 196 -13.68 -7.27 -28.70
CA GLY A 196 -14.77 -6.99 -27.77
C GLY A 196 -14.29 -6.71 -26.36
N ARG A 197 -15.23 -6.73 -25.41
CA ARG A 197 -15.02 -6.31 -24.02
C ARG A 197 -14.77 -7.48 -23.07
N TYR A 198 -13.78 -7.29 -22.20
CA TYR A 198 -13.29 -8.20 -21.18
C TYR A 198 -13.56 -7.61 -19.80
N ARG A 199 -14.16 -8.39 -18.91
CA ARG A 199 -14.72 -7.90 -17.64
C ARG A 199 -14.34 -8.78 -16.46
N ILE A 200 -14.10 -8.16 -15.31
CA ILE A 200 -13.96 -8.89 -14.04
C ILE A 200 -15.31 -9.31 -13.45
N THR A 201 -16.41 -8.62 -13.79
CA THR A 201 -17.76 -8.98 -13.34
C THR A 201 -18.24 -10.31 -13.94
N SER A 202 -17.51 -10.84 -14.92
CA SER A 202 -17.74 -12.15 -15.52
C SER A 202 -16.96 -13.29 -14.82
N TRP A 203 -16.17 -12.99 -13.79
CA TRP A 203 -15.54 -14.02 -12.95
C TRP A 203 -16.59 -14.82 -12.16
N ASP A 204 -16.43 -16.14 -12.13
CA ASP A 204 -17.35 -17.09 -11.47
C ASP A 204 -16.55 -18.13 -10.67
N GLY A 205 -15.75 -17.62 -9.73
CA GLY A 205 -14.93 -18.38 -8.80
C GLY A 205 -13.58 -18.86 -9.34
N PRO A 206 -12.69 -19.32 -8.44
CA PRO A 206 -11.45 -20.00 -8.83
C PRO A 206 -11.71 -21.22 -9.73
N PRO A 207 -10.83 -21.51 -10.70
CA PRO A 207 -9.52 -20.89 -10.92
C PRO A 207 -9.55 -19.70 -11.91
N MET A 208 -10.69 -19.04 -12.14
CA MET A 208 -10.73 -17.88 -13.07
C MET A 208 -9.97 -16.66 -12.53
N PHE A 209 -9.88 -16.56 -11.21
CA PHE A 209 -9.04 -15.63 -10.49
C PHE A 209 -8.48 -16.32 -9.24
N ASP A 210 -7.35 -15.82 -8.79
CA ASP A 210 -6.79 -16.11 -7.48
C ASP A 210 -7.17 -14.99 -6.50
N TYR A 211 -7.10 -15.29 -5.22
CA TYR A 211 -7.43 -14.32 -4.19
C TYR A 211 -6.61 -14.51 -2.92
N GLU A 212 -6.57 -13.43 -2.14
CA GLU A 212 -5.95 -13.37 -0.83
C GLU A 212 -6.87 -12.57 0.09
N VAL A 213 -7.08 -13.08 1.30
CA VAL A 213 -7.97 -12.45 2.29
C VAL A 213 -7.21 -12.31 3.60
N MET A 214 -7.04 -11.07 4.04
CA MET A 214 -6.57 -10.74 5.38
C MET A 214 -7.77 -10.35 6.23
N ARG A 215 -7.91 -10.99 7.40
CA ARG A 215 -8.93 -10.64 8.40
C ARG A 215 -8.22 -10.26 9.69
N GLY A 216 -8.59 -9.14 10.27
CA GLY A 216 -8.08 -8.71 11.55
C GLY A 216 -8.89 -7.58 12.15
N PRO A 217 -8.54 -7.16 13.38
CA PRO A 217 -9.29 -6.18 14.14
C PRO A 217 -9.10 -4.74 13.65
N VAL A 218 -8.11 -4.47 12.79
CA VAL A 218 -7.85 -3.14 12.23
C VAL A 218 -8.51 -3.00 10.87
N CYS A 219 -8.38 -4.02 10.02
CA CYS A 219 -9.00 -4.04 8.71
C CYS A 219 -9.24 -5.45 8.17
N VAL A 220 -10.16 -5.53 7.22
CA VAL A 220 -10.35 -6.68 6.34
C VAL A 220 -9.91 -6.27 4.95
N ARG A 221 -8.97 -7.02 4.37
CA ARG A 221 -8.45 -6.77 3.02
C ARG A 221 -8.74 -7.97 2.13
N VAL A 222 -9.42 -7.72 1.02
CA VAL A 222 -9.75 -8.74 0.01
C VAL A 222 -9.09 -8.35 -1.30
N ARG A 223 -8.10 -9.11 -1.72
CA ARG A 223 -7.39 -8.93 -2.99
C ARG A 223 -7.76 -10.07 -3.93
N ARG A 224 -8.08 -9.74 -5.18
CA ARG A 224 -8.40 -10.70 -6.25
C ARG A 224 -7.64 -10.33 -7.51
N TRP A 225 -7.12 -11.32 -8.23
CA TRP A 225 -6.44 -11.08 -9.50
C TRP A 225 -6.63 -12.22 -10.49
N GLY A 226 -6.72 -11.86 -11.76
CA GLY A 226 -6.93 -12.81 -12.84
C GLY A 226 -7.10 -12.10 -14.18
N HIS A 227 -7.39 -12.86 -15.22
CA HIS A 227 -7.65 -12.28 -16.54
C HIS A 227 -9.14 -11.89 -16.66
N PRO A 228 -9.46 -10.64 -17.02
CA PRO A 228 -10.83 -10.26 -17.37
C PRO A 228 -11.39 -11.14 -18.50
N ILE A 229 -12.65 -11.54 -18.39
CA ILE A 229 -13.27 -12.53 -19.27
C ILE A 229 -14.07 -11.86 -20.39
N LEU A 230 -13.93 -12.36 -21.63
CA LEU A 230 -14.75 -11.91 -22.75
C LEU A 230 -16.23 -12.16 -22.45
N SER A 231 -17.12 -11.27 -22.85
CA SER A 231 -18.58 -11.44 -22.66
C SER A 231 -19.19 -12.76 -23.19
N LEU A 232 -18.49 -13.53 -24.03
CA LEU A 232 -18.90 -14.86 -24.50
C LEU A 232 -18.54 -16.00 -23.54
N GLY A 233 -17.77 -15.72 -22.48
CA GLY A 233 -17.39 -16.66 -21.44
C GLY A 233 -15.90 -17.04 -21.44
N PRO A 234 -15.44 -17.75 -20.39
CA PRO A 234 -14.01 -17.99 -20.11
C PRO A 234 -13.31 -18.91 -21.12
N GLN A 235 -14.06 -19.63 -21.96
CA GLN A 235 -13.50 -20.57 -22.93
C GLN A 235 -13.16 -19.94 -24.29
N ILE A 236 -13.62 -18.71 -24.55
CA ILE A 236 -13.53 -18.06 -25.86
C ILE A 236 -12.83 -16.72 -25.71
N GLY A 237 -11.87 -16.45 -26.60
CA GLY A 237 -11.13 -15.20 -26.63
C GLY A 237 -10.42 -14.98 -25.30
N ARG A 238 -9.40 -15.78 -24.97
CA ARG A 238 -8.55 -15.54 -23.80
C ARG A 238 -7.36 -14.67 -24.22
N PRO A 239 -7.43 -13.33 -24.21
CA PRO A 239 -6.22 -12.55 -24.16
C PRO A 239 -5.68 -12.70 -22.75
N HIS A 240 -4.70 -13.59 -22.57
CA HIS A 240 -3.77 -13.52 -21.45
C HIS A 240 -2.87 -12.27 -21.52
N LYS A 241 -3.33 -11.22 -22.23
CA LYS A 241 -2.63 -9.98 -22.50
C LYS A 241 -2.75 -8.96 -21.38
N VAL A 242 -3.82 -9.06 -20.59
CA VAL A 242 -4.06 -8.13 -19.48
C VAL A 242 -4.50 -8.92 -18.26
N MET A 243 -3.89 -8.60 -17.12
CA MET A 243 -4.31 -9.11 -15.82
C MET A 243 -4.92 -7.96 -15.03
N ALA A 244 -6.08 -8.18 -14.43
CA ALA A 244 -6.70 -7.24 -13.51
C ALA A 244 -6.46 -7.68 -12.08
N THR A 245 -6.09 -6.75 -11.21
CA THR A 245 -6.08 -6.90 -9.76
C THR A 245 -7.06 -5.91 -9.16
N VAL A 246 -7.89 -6.34 -8.22
CA VAL A 246 -8.76 -5.47 -7.41
C VAL A 246 -8.54 -5.77 -5.94
N THR A 247 -8.42 -4.72 -5.13
CA THR A 247 -8.30 -4.84 -3.69
C THR A 247 -9.30 -3.93 -3.00
N TYR A 248 -10.04 -4.49 -2.03
CA TYR A 248 -10.87 -3.72 -1.10
C TYR A 248 -10.26 -3.78 0.28
N THR A 249 -10.20 -2.64 0.97
CA THR A 249 -9.81 -2.57 2.39
C THR A 249 -10.91 -1.89 3.18
N PHE A 250 -11.51 -2.66 4.08
CA PHE A 250 -12.54 -2.23 5.02
C PHE A 250 -11.85 -1.99 6.37
N TRP A 251 -11.88 -0.75 6.85
CA TRP A 251 -11.20 -0.36 8.08
C TRP A 251 -12.18 -0.28 9.25
N ALA A 252 -11.70 -0.64 10.44
CA ALA A 252 -12.43 -0.44 11.69
C ALA A 252 -12.68 1.07 11.92
N GLY A 253 -13.89 1.42 12.36
CA GLY A 253 -14.30 2.80 12.66
C GLY A 253 -14.27 3.80 11.50
N GLN A 254 -14.03 3.37 10.25
CA GLN A 254 -14.01 4.29 9.09
C GLN A 254 -15.30 4.23 8.27
N PRO A 255 -15.85 5.36 7.81
CA PRO A 255 -17.07 5.40 6.99
C PRO A 255 -16.81 5.13 5.50
N TYR A 256 -15.62 4.65 5.16
CA TYR A 256 -15.19 4.45 3.78
C TYR A 256 -14.53 3.09 3.57
N VAL A 257 -14.49 2.70 2.31
CA VAL A 257 -13.77 1.54 1.79
C VAL A 257 -12.71 2.04 0.83
N ILE A 258 -11.46 1.62 1.03
CA ILE A 258 -10.40 1.87 0.06
C ILE A 258 -10.50 0.82 -1.05
N MET A 259 -10.68 1.27 -2.28
CA MET A 259 -10.66 0.46 -3.48
C MET A 259 -9.38 0.77 -4.26
N GLU A 260 -8.61 -0.27 -4.55
CA GLU A 260 -7.46 -0.21 -5.45
C GLU A 260 -7.70 -1.13 -6.63
N SER A 261 -7.29 -0.71 -7.82
CA SER A 261 -7.33 -1.53 -9.01
C SER A 261 -6.05 -1.36 -9.83
N ARG A 262 -5.70 -2.42 -10.55
CA ARG A 262 -4.54 -2.42 -11.44
C ARG A 262 -4.80 -3.29 -12.66
N LEU A 263 -4.47 -2.78 -13.84
CA LEU A 263 -4.42 -3.52 -15.10
C LEU A 263 -2.98 -3.63 -15.54
N ASP A 264 -2.39 -4.82 -15.44
CA ASP A 264 -1.04 -5.13 -15.91
C ASP A 264 -1.12 -5.64 -17.36
N VAL A 265 -0.38 -5.00 -18.27
CA VAL A 265 -0.30 -5.39 -19.68
C VAL A 265 0.85 -6.39 -19.85
N LEU A 266 0.50 -7.63 -20.14
CA LEU A 266 1.43 -8.75 -20.28
C LEU A 266 1.89 -8.95 -21.72
N GLU A 267 1.08 -8.51 -22.69
CA GLU A 267 1.38 -8.52 -24.11
C GLU A 267 0.87 -7.25 -24.77
N ASP A 268 1.53 -6.80 -25.83
CA ASP A 268 1.11 -5.66 -26.63
C ASP A 268 -0.38 -5.76 -27.02
N VAL A 269 -1.12 -4.71 -26.69
CA VAL A 269 -2.57 -4.65 -26.87
C VAL A 269 -2.99 -3.25 -27.27
N ARG A 270 -4.00 -3.19 -28.14
CA ARG A 270 -4.66 -1.94 -28.49
C ARG A 270 -6.01 -1.87 -27.80
N PHE A 271 -6.07 -1.07 -26.74
CA PHE A 271 -7.32 -0.77 -26.06
C PHE A 271 -8.19 0.10 -26.97
N ARG A 272 -9.43 -0.31 -27.17
CA ARG A 272 -10.47 0.57 -27.67
C ARG A 272 -10.95 1.46 -26.53
N ASP A 273 -11.43 0.85 -25.47
CA ASP A 273 -11.85 1.52 -24.25
C ASP A 273 -11.28 0.76 -23.04
N CYS A 274 -10.73 1.48 -22.07
CA CYS A 274 -10.42 0.99 -20.74
C CYS A 274 -11.30 1.78 -19.74
N ARG A 275 -11.94 1.08 -18.81
CA ARG A 275 -12.86 1.68 -17.83
C ARG A 275 -12.53 1.17 -16.45
N ASN A 276 -12.51 2.07 -15.50
CA ASN A 276 -12.13 1.82 -14.13
C ASN A 276 -12.92 2.75 -13.21
N ASP A 277 -12.85 2.48 -11.90
CA ASP A 277 -13.69 3.15 -10.90
C ASP A 277 -15.13 3.31 -11.45
N GLU A 278 -15.73 2.20 -11.90
CA GLU A 278 -17.05 2.18 -12.57
C GLU A 278 -18.08 1.66 -11.56
N PHE A 279 -18.96 2.54 -11.08
CA PHE A 279 -19.98 2.18 -10.08
C PHE A 279 -21.40 2.49 -10.53
N VAL A 280 -22.29 1.58 -10.15
CA VAL A 280 -23.72 1.69 -10.30
C VAL A 280 -24.34 1.68 -8.93
N ILE A 281 -25.01 2.76 -8.58
CA ILE A 281 -25.78 2.87 -7.35
C ILE A 281 -27.26 2.90 -7.74
N GLY A 282 -28.06 2.12 -7.04
CA GLY A 282 -29.50 1.97 -7.27
C GLY A 282 -30.28 3.27 -7.10
N GLU A 283 -31.58 3.20 -7.37
CA GLU A 283 -32.46 4.38 -7.49
C GLU A 283 -32.71 5.14 -6.17
N ALA A 284 -32.23 4.61 -5.04
CA ALA A 284 -32.37 5.24 -3.72
C ALA A 284 -31.64 6.60 -3.62
N LEU A 285 -30.58 6.80 -4.41
CA LEU A 285 -29.79 8.03 -4.49
C LEU A 285 -29.91 8.63 -5.91
N PRO A 286 -31.01 9.33 -6.23
CA PRO A 286 -31.33 9.73 -7.60
C PRO A 286 -30.51 10.92 -8.11
N ASP A 287 -30.03 11.79 -7.21
CA ASP A 287 -29.30 13.00 -7.55
C ASP A 287 -27.80 12.74 -7.73
N ARG A 288 -27.15 13.63 -8.49
CA ARG A 288 -25.71 13.54 -8.80
C ARG A 288 -25.03 14.87 -8.54
N ALA A 289 -23.82 14.79 -8.03
CA ALA A 289 -22.94 15.94 -7.86
C ALA A 289 -21.48 15.56 -8.06
N TRP A 290 -20.65 16.57 -8.21
CA TRP A 290 -19.22 16.42 -8.49
C TRP A 290 -18.45 17.66 -8.05
N MET A 291 -17.14 17.49 -7.89
CA MET A 291 -16.19 18.60 -7.72
C MET A 291 -15.14 18.57 -8.83
N ASP A 292 -15.02 19.69 -9.54
CA ASP A 292 -14.02 19.91 -10.57
C ASP A 292 -12.59 19.95 -9.99
N PRO A 293 -11.55 19.77 -10.83
CA PRO A 293 -10.16 19.97 -10.42
C PRO A 293 -9.89 21.31 -9.73
N ASP A 294 -10.61 22.37 -10.13
CA ASP A 294 -10.50 23.72 -9.57
C ASP A 294 -11.25 23.93 -8.24
N GLY A 295 -11.98 22.92 -7.77
CA GLY A 295 -12.79 22.96 -6.54
C GLY A 295 -14.25 23.39 -6.75
N THR A 296 -14.67 23.69 -7.98
CA THR A 296 -16.06 24.04 -8.28
C THR A 296 -16.97 22.84 -8.07
N ILE A 297 -18.01 23.01 -7.24
CA ILE A 297 -19.02 21.99 -7.00
C ILE A 297 -20.22 22.21 -7.91
N GLY A 298 -20.56 21.17 -8.66
CA GLY A 298 -21.71 21.15 -9.57
C GLY A 298 -22.69 20.03 -9.26
N PHE A 299 -23.88 20.15 -9.85
CA PHE A 299 -24.95 19.17 -9.78
C PHE A 299 -25.16 18.53 -11.16
N ASP A 300 -25.99 17.48 -11.18
CA ASP A 300 -26.35 16.70 -12.35
C ASP A 300 -25.16 15.94 -12.96
N SER A 301 -25.43 15.25 -14.07
CA SER A 301 -24.43 14.48 -14.79
C SER A 301 -23.51 15.40 -15.60
N LYS A 302 -22.21 15.28 -15.37
CA LYS A 302 -21.15 15.89 -16.16
C LYS A 302 -20.16 14.82 -16.61
N GLY A 303 -19.53 15.07 -17.76
CA GLY A 303 -18.40 14.31 -18.26
C GLY A 303 -17.20 15.22 -18.47
N TRP A 304 -16.01 14.67 -18.30
CA TRP A 304 -14.73 15.32 -18.46
C TRP A 304 -13.92 14.61 -19.54
N SER A 305 -13.08 15.38 -20.22
CA SER A 305 -12.18 14.91 -21.27
C SER A 305 -10.78 15.38 -20.91
N ARG A 306 -9.90 14.46 -20.52
CA ARG A 306 -8.54 14.75 -20.03
C ARG A 306 -8.52 15.73 -18.85
N GLU A 307 -9.51 15.57 -18.00
CA GLU A 307 -9.62 16.22 -16.70
C GLU A 307 -10.23 15.19 -15.76
N ASP A 308 -9.86 15.24 -14.49
CA ASP A 308 -10.32 14.27 -13.50
C ASP A 308 -10.98 14.97 -12.32
N PRO A 309 -12.29 14.75 -12.08
CA PRO A 309 -12.96 15.35 -10.94
C PRO A 309 -12.38 14.81 -9.63
N ARG A 310 -12.23 15.71 -8.65
CA ARG A 310 -11.72 15.38 -7.31
C ARG A 310 -12.60 14.33 -6.63
N TRP A 311 -13.91 14.43 -6.83
CA TRP A 311 -14.88 13.42 -6.44
C TRP A 311 -16.14 13.47 -7.30
N MET A 312 -16.85 12.34 -7.31
CA MET A 312 -18.20 12.19 -7.86
C MET A 312 -19.08 11.53 -6.80
N THR A 313 -20.35 11.90 -6.73
CA THR A 313 -21.28 11.33 -5.76
C THR A 313 -22.71 11.19 -6.28
N TYR A 314 -23.38 10.16 -5.79
CA TYR A 314 -24.83 10.04 -5.77
C TYR A 314 -25.35 10.58 -4.44
N PHE A 315 -26.54 11.17 -4.44
CA PHE A 315 -27.19 11.61 -3.20
C PHE A 315 -28.70 11.65 -3.34
N ASN A 316 -29.39 11.86 -2.22
CA ASN A 316 -30.82 12.09 -2.17
C ASN A 316 -31.09 13.40 -1.43
N ARG A 317 -31.67 14.39 -2.11
CA ARG A 317 -31.97 15.70 -1.52
C ARG A 317 -32.98 15.65 -0.37
N GLU A 318 -33.87 14.66 -0.37
CA GLU A 318 -34.95 14.55 0.63
C GLU A 318 -34.45 13.90 1.93
N THR A 319 -33.60 12.86 1.82
CA THR A 319 -33.08 12.13 2.98
C THR A 319 -31.73 12.65 3.47
N GLY A 320 -30.98 13.38 2.62
CA GLY A 320 -29.61 13.82 2.89
C GLY A 320 -28.58 12.68 2.85
N GLU A 321 -28.96 11.49 2.39
CA GLU A 321 -28.08 10.33 2.25
C GLU A 321 -27.27 10.42 0.96
N ALA A 322 -25.98 10.08 1.00
CA ALA A 322 -25.10 10.26 -0.16
C ALA A 322 -23.88 9.32 -0.20
N PHE A 323 -23.57 8.76 -1.36
CA PHE A 323 -22.45 7.84 -1.55
C PHE A 323 -21.55 8.32 -2.69
N GLY A 324 -20.27 8.52 -2.39
CA GLY A 324 -19.31 9.14 -3.30
C GLY A 324 -17.96 8.43 -3.36
N SER A 325 -17.19 8.76 -4.39
CA SER A 325 -15.80 8.34 -4.56
C SER A 325 -14.87 9.55 -4.61
N VAL A 326 -13.89 9.58 -3.71
CA VAL A 326 -12.74 10.49 -3.76
C VAL A 326 -11.59 9.75 -4.43
N HIS A 327 -11.04 10.34 -5.49
CA HIS A 327 -9.91 9.75 -6.20
C HIS A 327 -8.60 10.13 -5.50
N LEU A 328 -7.81 9.13 -5.12
CA LEU A 328 -6.61 9.30 -4.28
C LEU A 328 -5.32 9.17 -5.07
N ALA A 329 -5.28 8.27 -6.06
CA ALA A 329 -4.12 8.12 -6.91
C ALA A 329 -4.50 7.53 -8.27
N PHE A 330 -3.84 8.04 -9.31
CA PHE A 330 -3.85 7.49 -10.66
C PHE A 330 -2.42 7.34 -11.13
N GLU A 331 -2.13 6.24 -11.81
CA GLU A 331 -0.84 6.04 -12.46
C GLU A 331 -1.03 5.25 -13.75
N ASN A 332 -0.38 5.72 -14.81
CA ASN A 332 -0.34 5.05 -16.09
C ASN A 332 1.07 5.17 -16.65
N THR A 333 1.69 4.03 -16.97
CA THR A 333 3.06 4.03 -17.50
C THR A 333 3.13 4.51 -18.94
N ASN A 334 2.01 4.53 -19.66
CA ASN A 334 1.96 5.09 -20.99
C ASN A 334 2.03 6.63 -20.91
N PRO A 335 3.15 7.25 -21.34
CA PRO A 335 3.39 8.68 -21.12
C PRO A 335 2.44 9.59 -21.90
N ASN A 336 1.67 9.05 -22.85
CA ASN A 336 0.65 9.81 -23.57
C ASN A 336 -0.61 10.05 -22.74
N TRP A 337 -0.74 9.36 -21.60
CA TRP A 337 -1.95 9.32 -20.77
C TRP A 337 -1.60 9.48 -19.28
N PRO A 338 -0.96 10.59 -18.87
CA PRO A 338 -0.59 10.82 -17.47
C PRO A 338 -1.80 11.05 -16.54
N GLU A 339 -2.97 11.32 -17.12
CA GLU A 339 -4.26 11.47 -16.46
C GLU A 339 -5.30 10.60 -17.20
N PRO A 340 -6.44 10.27 -16.58
CA PRO A 340 -7.53 9.58 -17.26
C PRO A 340 -7.97 10.35 -18.52
N ASP A 341 -8.12 9.65 -19.65
CA ASP A 341 -8.62 10.27 -20.89
C ASP A 341 -10.05 10.81 -20.75
N GLY A 342 -10.86 10.21 -19.87
CA GLY A 342 -12.15 10.79 -19.49
C GLY A 342 -12.66 10.33 -18.14
N ALA A 343 -13.61 11.07 -17.59
CA ALA A 343 -14.31 10.72 -16.36
C ALA A 343 -15.76 11.22 -16.42
N GLY A 344 -16.63 10.70 -15.56
CA GLY A 344 -17.94 11.29 -15.28
C GLY A 344 -19.09 10.31 -15.24
N PHE A 345 -20.29 10.84 -15.42
CA PHE A 345 -21.52 10.05 -15.43
C PHE A 345 -21.89 9.64 -16.86
N SER A 346 -22.03 8.34 -17.08
CA SER A 346 -22.56 7.79 -18.33
C SER A 346 -24.02 8.21 -18.55
N ARG A 347 -24.54 7.94 -19.76
CA ARG A 347 -25.96 8.22 -20.09
C ARG A 347 -26.94 7.50 -19.18
N THR A 348 -26.58 6.34 -18.65
CA THR A 348 -27.40 5.56 -17.71
C THR A 348 -27.12 5.93 -16.26
N GLY A 349 -26.27 6.94 -16.01
CA GLY A 349 -25.98 7.44 -14.68
C GLY A 349 -24.88 6.72 -13.93
N VAL A 350 -24.26 5.69 -14.52
CA VAL A 350 -23.07 5.00 -13.99
C VAL A 350 -21.92 6.00 -13.92
N TRP A 351 -21.30 6.20 -12.76
CA TRP A 351 -20.04 6.94 -12.68
C TRP A 351 -18.95 6.06 -13.28
N VAL A 352 -17.99 6.64 -13.99
CA VAL A 352 -16.88 5.90 -14.58
C VAL A 352 -15.67 6.81 -14.78
N ARG A 353 -14.47 6.27 -14.55
CA ARG A 353 -13.21 6.82 -15.06
C ARG A 353 -12.72 5.95 -16.21
N ALA A 354 -12.23 6.58 -17.26
CA ALA A 354 -11.72 5.92 -18.45
C ALA A 354 -10.24 6.26 -18.59
N PRO A 355 -9.35 5.39 -18.09
CA PRO A 355 -7.91 5.63 -18.15
C PRO A 355 -7.41 5.99 -19.53
N VAL A 356 -7.84 5.23 -20.55
CA VAL A 356 -7.42 5.40 -21.94
C VAL A 356 -8.51 4.99 -22.93
N HIS A 357 -8.56 5.70 -24.07
CA HIS A 357 -9.30 5.29 -25.26
C HIS A 357 -8.35 5.19 -26.47
N HIS A 358 -8.60 4.22 -27.35
CA HIS A 358 -7.86 3.97 -28.59
C HIS A 358 -6.33 3.98 -28.43
N ALA A 359 -5.82 3.45 -27.31
CA ALA A 359 -4.42 3.48 -26.93
C ALA A 359 -3.70 2.17 -27.26
N ASN A 360 -2.45 2.28 -27.72
CA ASN A 360 -1.53 1.15 -27.77
C ASN A 360 -0.78 1.08 -26.44
N MET A 361 -0.91 -0.06 -25.75
CA MET A 361 -0.17 -0.38 -24.54
C MET A 361 0.83 -1.50 -24.85
N GLN A 362 2.04 -1.39 -24.31
CA GLN A 362 3.11 -2.35 -24.50
C GLN A 362 3.17 -3.35 -23.35
N ALA A 363 3.72 -4.54 -23.60
CA ALA A 363 4.05 -5.46 -22.51
C ALA A 363 4.92 -4.77 -21.45
N GLY A 364 4.52 -4.88 -20.18
CA GLY A 364 5.13 -4.18 -19.04
C GLY A 364 4.41 -2.89 -18.66
N ASP A 365 3.54 -2.34 -19.52
CA ASP A 365 2.72 -1.19 -19.15
C ASP A 365 1.67 -1.54 -18.08
N TYR A 366 1.22 -0.54 -17.33
CA TYR A 366 0.07 -0.70 -16.45
C TYR A 366 -0.75 0.57 -16.28
N VAL A 367 -1.98 0.36 -15.81
CA VAL A 367 -2.84 1.38 -15.23
C VAL A 367 -3.13 1.00 -13.78
N TYR A 368 -3.02 1.94 -12.86
CA TYR A 368 -3.32 1.80 -11.44
C TYR A 368 -4.21 2.94 -10.96
N GLU A 369 -5.22 2.60 -10.15
CA GLU A 369 -6.12 3.56 -9.51
C GLU A 369 -6.35 3.21 -8.04
N LYS A 370 -6.52 4.25 -7.22
CA LYS A 370 -6.92 4.16 -5.82
C LYS A 370 -8.00 5.20 -5.53
N SER A 371 -9.12 4.75 -4.98
CA SER A 371 -10.24 5.61 -4.58
C SER A 371 -10.74 5.25 -3.18
N ALA A 372 -11.22 6.24 -2.44
CA ALA A 372 -12.02 6.01 -1.25
C ALA A 372 -13.50 6.13 -1.61
N CYS A 373 -14.24 5.02 -1.47
CA CYS A 373 -15.68 4.99 -1.63
C CYS A 373 -16.33 5.17 -0.26
N LEU A 374 -17.11 6.23 -0.06
CA LEU A 374 -17.61 6.60 1.27
C LEU A 374 -19.07 7.02 1.27
N GLN A 375 -19.71 6.76 2.41
CA GLN A 375 -20.98 7.36 2.77
C GLN A 375 -20.74 8.75 3.39
N HIS A 376 -21.56 9.73 3.03
CA HIS A 376 -21.52 11.09 3.56
C HIS A 376 -22.93 11.69 3.63
N ARG A 377 -23.04 12.88 4.23
CA ARG A 377 -24.31 13.62 4.36
C ARG A 377 -24.37 14.83 3.44
N PHE A 378 -25.51 14.97 2.77
CA PHE A 378 -25.88 16.16 2.02
C PHE A 378 -26.81 17.08 2.83
N GLU A 379 -26.45 18.35 2.94
CA GLU A 379 -27.23 19.37 3.65
C GLU A 379 -27.51 20.57 2.72
N ALA A 380 -28.74 20.72 2.22
CA ALA A 380 -29.05 21.67 1.13
C ALA A 380 -28.57 23.12 1.31
N ASP A 381 -28.58 23.64 2.54
CA ASP A 381 -28.15 25.00 2.89
C ASP A 381 -26.77 25.04 3.59
N GLY A 382 -26.03 23.93 3.58
CA GLY A 382 -24.73 23.79 4.21
C GLY A 382 -23.58 24.40 3.41
N GLU A 383 -22.40 24.41 4.03
CA GLU A 383 -21.15 24.80 3.37
C GLU A 383 -20.84 23.89 2.17
N ASP A 384 -19.97 24.36 1.27
CA ASP A 384 -19.58 23.61 0.07
C ASP A 384 -20.78 23.12 -0.76
N ARG A 385 -21.81 23.98 -0.88
CA ARG A 385 -23.08 23.69 -1.56
C ARG A 385 -23.80 22.45 -1.01
N GLY A 386 -23.61 22.18 0.27
CA GLY A 386 -24.20 21.06 0.99
C GLY A 386 -23.36 19.80 1.04
N PHE A 387 -22.09 19.84 0.62
CA PHE A 387 -21.17 18.70 0.59
C PHE A 387 -19.99 18.84 1.55
N ALA A 388 -20.12 19.63 2.61
CA ALA A 388 -19.06 19.88 3.59
C ALA A 388 -18.46 18.59 4.17
N ASP A 389 -19.29 17.57 4.42
CA ASP A 389 -18.86 16.25 4.92
C ASP A 389 -17.92 15.54 3.92
N LEU A 390 -18.33 15.43 2.65
CA LEU A 390 -17.49 14.85 1.59
C LEU A 390 -16.21 15.65 1.36
N VAL A 391 -16.28 16.98 1.40
CA VAL A 391 -15.12 17.86 1.23
C VAL A 391 -14.14 17.71 2.40
N SER A 392 -14.63 17.54 3.63
CA SER A 392 -13.80 17.25 4.81
C SER A 392 -13.07 15.92 4.64
N HIS A 393 -13.79 14.85 4.27
CA HIS A 393 -13.20 13.55 3.98
C HIS A 393 -12.16 13.62 2.86
N GLN A 394 -12.46 14.32 1.77
CA GLN A 394 -11.54 14.51 0.66
C GLN A 394 -10.25 15.22 1.11
N ARG A 395 -10.35 16.32 1.87
CA ARG A 395 -9.17 17.02 2.40
C ARG A 395 -8.33 16.11 3.26
N ARG A 396 -8.97 15.34 4.16
CA ARG A 396 -8.30 14.36 5.03
C ARG A 396 -7.55 13.29 4.24
N LEU A 397 -8.23 12.65 3.29
CA LEU A 397 -7.69 11.52 2.53
C LEU A 397 -6.60 11.90 1.53
N LEU A 398 -6.62 13.14 1.02
CA LEU A 398 -5.58 13.66 0.11
C LEU A 398 -4.35 14.22 0.85
N HIS A 399 -4.43 14.35 2.17
CA HIS A 399 -3.33 14.80 3.03
C HIS A 399 -3.14 13.79 4.15
N PRO A 400 -2.70 12.55 3.82
CA PRO A 400 -2.47 11.51 4.81
C PRO A 400 -1.36 11.94 5.78
N ILE A 401 -1.34 11.30 6.96
CA ILE A 401 -0.22 11.49 7.88
C ILE A 401 1.06 10.95 7.28
N THR A 402 2.17 11.65 7.52
CA THR A 402 3.48 11.31 6.96
C THR A 402 4.42 10.82 8.05
N GLN A 403 5.43 10.06 7.66
CA GLN A 403 6.52 9.70 8.56
C GLN A 403 7.53 10.85 8.62
N ALA A 404 7.85 11.31 9.83
CA ALA A 404 9.01 12.17 10.04
C ALA A 404 10.29 11.32 10.15
N GLU A 405 11.40 11.82 9.60
CA GLU A 405 12.70 11.20 9.81
C GLU A 405 13.08 11.27 11.29
N ALA A 406 13.32 10.09 11.86
CA ALA A 406 13.92 9.94 13.17
C ALA A 406 15.28 9.26 12.96
N PRO A 407 16.41 9.97 13.15
CA PRO A 407 17.71 9.34 13.01
C PRO A 407 17.80 8.15 13.99
N PRO A 408 18.31 6.99 13.54
CA PRO A 408 18.47 5.83 14.40
C PRO A 408 19.44 6.17 15.54
N ALA A 409 19.23 5.58 16.71
CA ALA A 409 20.18 5.71 17.79
C ALA A 409 21.47 4.95 17.44
N PRO A 410 22.67 5.54 17.59
CA PRO A 410 23.91 4.82 17.33
C PRO A 410 24.05 3.56 18.18
N LYS A 411 24.25 2.40 17.54
CA LYS A 411 24.33 1.07 18.16
C LYS A 411 25.76 0.70 18.56
N ALA A 412 25.94 -0.28 19.45
CA ALA A 412 27.28 -0.76 19.79
C ALA A 412 27.97 -1.47 18.60
N VAL A 413 29.30 -1.42 18.54
CA VAL A 413 30.06 -2.18 17.54
C VAL A 413 29.99 -3.68 17.88
N THR A 414 29.31 -4.43 17.02
CA THR A 414 29.18 -5.90 17.04
C THR A 414 29.07 -6.36 15.61
N PHE A 415 29.47 -7.60 15.29
CA PHE A 415 29.35 -8.15 13.93
C PHE A 415 27.95 -7.93 13.32
N ASP A 416 26.88 -8.23 14.06
CA ASP A 416 25.50 -8.09 13.55
C ASP A 416 25.15 -6.63 13.22
N ASN A 417 25.42 -5.69 14.14
CA ASN A 417 25.19 -4.25 13.90
C ASN A 417 26.06 -3.69 12.76
N VAL A 418 27.28 -4.20 12.58
CA VAL A 418 28.16 -3.83 11.45
C VAL A 418 27.54 -4.31 10.14
N MET A 419 27.10 -5.57 10.07
CA MET A 419 26.42 -6.11 8.90
C MET A 419 25.12 -5.34 8.59
N ASP A 420 24.35 -4.94 9.60
CA ASP A 420 23.16 -4.11 9.41
C ASP A 420 23.48 -2.72 8.87
N ALA A 421 24.53 -2.08 9.37
CA ALA A 421 25.00 -0.80 8.85
C ALA A 421 25.48 -0.93 7.38
N LEU A 422 26.18 -2.01 7.04
CA LEU A 422 26.58 -2.31 5.66
C LEU A 422 25.38 -2.62 4.75
N ARG A 423 24.29 -3.22 5.25
CA ARG A 423 23.05 -3.34 4.47
C ARG A 423 22.37 -1.99 4.21
N GLY A 424 22.79 -0.93 4.92
CA GLY A 424 22.39 0.45 4.66
C GLY A 424 23.23 1.17 3.59
N THR A 425 24.33 0.59 3.09
CA THR A 425 25.17 1.22 2.05
C THR A 425 24.57 1.02 0.66
N SER A 426 23.77 1.98 0.21
CA SER A 426 23.06 1.91 -1.08
C SER A 426 24.01 1.88 -2.29
N GLU A 427 23.70 1.01 -3.24
CA GLU A 427 24.29 0.99 -4.57
C GLU A 427 23.64 2.06 -5.45
N PHE A 428 24.25 3.25 -5.52
CA PHE A 428 23.65 4.39 -6.20
C PHE A 428 23.63 4.28 -7.73
N GLU A 429 24.46 3.43 -8.35
CA GLU A 429 24.47 3.25 -9.82
C GLU A 429 23.39 2.25 -10.31
N LEU A 430 22.66 1.60 -9.41
CA LEU A 430 21.54 0.74 -9.76
C LEU A 430 20.23 1.47 -9.49
N TYR A 431 19.53 1.92 -10.52
CA TYR A 431 18.26 2.63 -10.32
C TYR A 431 17.11 1.65 -10.15
N VAL A 432 17.00 1.07 -8.95
CA VAL A 432 15.89 0.19 -8.59
C VAL A 432 14.61 1.01 -8.63
N GLN A 433 13.59 0.50 -9.32
CA GLN A 433 12.34 1.24 -9.56
C GLN A 433 12.57 2.62 -10.23
N GLY A 434 13.66 2.78 -10.99
CA GLY A 434 13.94 4.00 -11.75
C GLY A 434 14.53 5.16 -10.93
N SER A 435 14.91 4.95 -9.67
CA SER A 435 15.53 5.97 -8.82
C SER A 435 16.74 5.43 -8.05
N PRO A 436 17.86 6.16 -7.96
CA PRO A 436 18.97 5.82 -7.06
C PRO A 436 18.64 6.08 -5.57
N TRP A 437 17.58 6.83 -5.31
CA TRP A 437 17.11 7.21 -3.97
C TRP A 437 15.78 6.53 -3.62
N GLY A 438 15.39 5.52 -4.40
CA GLY A 438 14.16 4.78 -4.16
C GLY A 438 14.17 4.09 -2.80
N GLN A 439 12.98 3.86 -2.24
CA GLN A 439 12.85 2.91 -1.15
C GLN A 439 13.37 1.54 -1.61
N ARG A 440 13.94 0.76 -0.68
CA ARG A 440 14.45 -0.59 -0.97
C ARG A 440 15.52 -0.61 -2.08
N GLN A 441 16.40 0.40 -2.10
CA GLN A 441 17.63 0.36 -2.88
C GLN A 441 18.47 -0.89 -2.52
N LEU A 442 19.18 -1.46 -3.50
CA LEU A 442 20.11 -2.58 -3.24
C LEU A 442 21.34 -2.05 -2.54
N SER A 443 21.85 -2.78 -1.56
CA SER A 443 23.09 -2.45 -0.83
C SER A 443 24.34 -3.08 -1.46
N PHE A 444 25.52 -2.67 -0.99
CA PHE A 444 26.77 -3.36 -1.35
C PHE A 444 26.80 -4.83 -0.91
N VAL A 445 26.10 -5.15 0.18
CA VAL A 445 25.88 -6.53 0.62
C VAL A 445 24.99 -7.28 -0.39
N ASP A 446 23.90 -6.65 -0.83
CA ASP A 446 22.97 -7.26 -1.79
C ASP A 446 23.65 -7.64 -3.12
N ILE A 447 24.54 -6.78 -3.62
CA ILE A 447 25.26 -7.05 -4.88
C ILE A 447 26.51 -7.92 -4.70
N GLY A 448 26.79 -8.41 -3.48
CA GLY A 448 27.90 -9.31 -3.19
C GLY A 448 29.28 -8.65 -3.22
N VAL A 449 29.35 -7.32 -3.02
CA VAL A 449 30.62 -6.57 -2.97
C VAL A 449 31.32 -6.79 -1.63
N VAL A 450 30.57 -6.80 -0.53
CA VAL A 450 31.11 -7.14 0.80
C VAL A 450 31.41 -8.63 0.85
N ARG A 451 32.66 -8.98 1.18
CA ARG A 451 33.17 -10.36 1.19
C ARG A 451 33.28 -10.96 2.56
N ASP A 452 33.97 -10.24 3.43
CA ASP A 452 34.23 -10.64 4.79
C ASP A 452 34.22 -9.41 5.69
N VAL A 453 33.83 -9.63 6.93
CA VAL A 453 33.76 -8.59 7.95
C VAL A 453 34.33 -9.15 9.24
N VAL A 454 35.39 -8.52 9.72
CA VAL A 454 36.01 -8.86 10.99
C VAL A 454 35.85 -7.68 11.94
N VAL A 455 35.36 -7.96 13.14
CA VAL A 455 35.19 -6.98 14.21
C VAL A 455 36.12 -7.35 15.36
N ASP A 456 37.08 -6.48 15.67
CA ASP A 456 37.99 -6.63 16.82
C ASP A 456 37.82 -5.45 17.77
N GLY A 457 37.12 -5.67 18.88
CA GLY A 457 36.69 -4.59 19.77
C GLY A 457 35.79 -3.60 19.04
N ASN A 458 36.29 -2.38 18.83
CA ASN A 458 35.59 -1.33 18.08
C ASN A 458 36.17 -1.08 16.69
N ASP A 459 37.25 -1.80 16.33
CA ASP A 459 37.88 -1.71 15.01
C ASP A 459 37.17 -2.67 14.05
N ILE A 460 36.99 -2.24 12.80
CA ILE A 460 36.19 -2.93 11.79
C ILE A 460 37.03 -3.09 10.53
N HIS A 461 37.21 -4.33 10.10
CA HIS A 461 37.84 -4.66 8.83
C HIS A 461 36.79 -5.21 7.85
N VAL A 462 36.70 -4.62 6.67
CA VAL A 462 35.75 -5.00 5.61
C VAL A 462 36.51 -5.33 4.34
N ASP A 463 36.48 -6.60 3.94
CA ASP A 463 36.96 -7.00 2.63
C ASP A 463 35.87 -6.75 1.59
N VAL A 464 36.24 -6.07 0.51
CA VAL A 464 35.39 -5.83 -0.65
C VAL A 464 35.98 -6.45 -1.90
N VAL A 465 35.14 -7.01 -2.75
CA VAL A 465 35.49 -7.47 -4.10
C VAL A 465 34.75 -6.63 -5.13
N MET A 466 35.39 -6.34 -6.26
CA MET A 466 34.77 -5.55 -7.32
C MET A 466 34.31 -6.45 -8.48
N PRO A 467 33.11 -6.22 -9.04
CA PRO A 467 32.58 -7.02 -10.15
C PRO A 467 33.46 -7.02 -11.40
N TYR A 468 34.19 -5.93 -11.66
CA TYR A 468 35.14 -5.80 -12.76
C TYR A 468 36.15 -4.67 -12.50
N ALA A 469 37.26 -4.67 -13.25
CA ALA A 469 38.41 -3.76 -13.02
C ALA A 469 38.08 -2.26 -13.07
N GLY A 470 37.09 -1.85 -13.88
CA GLY A 470 36.69 -0.44 -13.92
C GLY A 470 36.12 0.05 -12.59
N ARG A 471 35.47 -0.85 -11.84
CA ARG A 471 34.87 -0.58 -10.53
C ARG A 471 35.91 -0.49 -9.41
N GLU A 472 37.09 -1.07 -9.60
CA GLU A 472 38.24 -0.91 -8.68
C GLU A 472 38.71 0.55 -8.62
N THR A 473 38.53 1.33 -9.70
CA THR A 473 38.88 2.75 -9.70
C THR A 473 38.02 3.59 -8.76
N TRP A 474 36.92 3.03 -8.25
CA TRP A 474 35.97 3.68 -7.33
C TRP A 474 36.17 3.21 -5.89
N LEU A 475 37.20 2.40 -5.60
CA LEU A 475 37.43 1.83 -4.27
C LEU A 475 37.39 2.89 -3.16
N GLY A 476 38.03 4.04 -3.37
CA GLY A 476 38.02 5.13 -2.38
C GLY A 476 36.61 5.60 -2.03
N TRP A 477 35.71 5.69 -3.03
CA TRP A 477 34.32 6.05 -2.81
C TRP A 477 33.55 4.95 -2.04
N PHE A 478 33.77 3.67 -2.36
CA PHE A 478 33.18 2.55 -1.60
C PHE A 478 33.63 2.57 -0.14
N SER A 479 34.93 2.79 0.10
CA SER A 479 35.51 2.87 1.43
C SER A 479 34.92 4.04 2.22
N GLU A 480 34.81 5.22 1.62
CA GLU A 480 34.22 6.41 2.25
C GLU A 480 32.74 6.19 2.62
N GLU A 481 31.93 5.61 1.74
CA GLU A 481 30.51 5.37 2.02
C GLU A 481 30.31 4.27 3.08
N ILE A 482 31.12 3.20 3.05
CA ILE A 482 31.13 2.17 4.10
C ILE A 482 31.49 2.80 5.46
N GLU A 483 32.59 3.54 5.53
CA GLU A 483 33.04 4.16 6.77
C GLU A 483 31.99 5.14 7.31
N LYS A 484 31.42 5.97 6.43
CA LYS A 484 30.35 6.89 6.79
C LYS A 484 29.14 6.17 7.39
N GLN A 485 28.62 5.13 6.72
CA GLN A 485 27.46 4.37 7.22
C GLN A 485 27.75 3.72 8.58
N LEU A 486 28.96 3.16 8.76
CA LEU A 486 29.38 2.58 10.03
C LEU A 486 29.42 3.64 11.14
N ARG A 487 30.03 4.81 10.88
CA ARG A 487 30.15 5.89 11.88
C ARG A 487 28.82 6.58 12.19
N GLU A 488 27.91 6.67 11.23
CA GLU A 488 26.57 7.25 11.45
C GLU A 488 25.66 6.33 12.26
N ARG A 489 25.78 5.00 12.08
CA ARG A 489 24.90 4.01 12.71
C ARG A 489 25.46 3.38 13.98
N LEU A 490 26.77 3.47 14.23
CA LEU A 490 27.42 2.83 15.37
C LEU A 490 28.11 3.86 16.27
N ARG A 491 28.11 3.60 17.59
CA ARG A 491 28.80 4.40 18.60
C ARG A 491 30.23 3.89 18.81
N ASP A 492 31.13 4.80 19.12
CA ASP A 492 32.51 4.51 19.53
C ASP A 492 33.34 3.72 18.49
N VAL A 493 33.01 3.84 17.20
CA VAL A 493 33.73 3.18 16.09
C VAL A 493 35.20 3.58 16.10
N GLY A 494 36.09 2.58 16.16
CA GLY A 494 37.54 2.73 16.09
C GLY A 494 38.04 2.94 14.67
N GLU A 495 39.11 2.24 14.31
CA GLU A 495 39.65 2.19 12.95
C GLU A 495 38.73 1.37 12.04
N VAL A 496 38.46 1.91 10.84
CA VAL A 496 37.73 1.21 9.79
C VAL A 496 38.68 0.99 8.63
N GLU A 497 39.03 -0.26 8.37
CA GLU A 497 39.88 -0.65 7.25
C GLU A 497 39.02 -1.32 6.18
N VAL A 498 39.05 -0.79 4.96
CA VAL A 498 38.34 -1.37 3.81
C VAL A 498 39.36 -1.83 2.78
N CYS A 499 39.41 -3.14 2.53
CA CYS A 499 40.42 -3.78 1.71
C CYS A 499 39.84 -4.36 0.43
N LEU A 500 40.47 -4.06 -0.71
CA LEU A 500 40.12 -4.70 -1.98
C LEU A 500 40.78 -6.08 -2.07
N VAL A 501 39.96 -7.12 -2.14
CA VAL A 501 40.38 -8.50 -2.40
C VAL A 501 40.07 -8.90 -3.84
N GLN A 502 40.95 -9.70 -4.44
CA GLN A 502 40.81 -10.16 -5.84
C GLN A 502 40.41 -11.63 -5.96
N ASP A 503 40.74 -12.44 -4.95
CA ASP A 503 40.47 -13.87 -4.93
C ASP A 503 39.68 -14.26 -3.66
N PRO A 504 38.55 -14.98 -3.79
CA PRO A 504 37.93 -15.37 -5.05
C PRO A 504 37.39 -14.17 -5.83
N LYS A 505 37.36 -14.27 -7.17
CA LYS A 505 36.76 -13.23 -8.03
C LYS A 505 35.28 -13.05 -7.72
N TRP A 506 34.80 -11.82 -7.94
CA TRP A 506 33.37 -11.57 -7.86
C TRP A 506 32.62 -12.41 -8.91
N THR A 507 31.49 -12.99 -8.53
CA THR A 507 30.61 -13.70 -9.47
C THR A 507 29.15 -13.38 -9.18
N PRO A 508 28.25 -13.43 -10.18
CA PRO A 508 26.83 -13.16 -9.98
C PRO A 508 26.15 -14.03 -8.91
N GLN A 509 26.71 -15.21 -8.61
CA GLN A 509 26.22 -16.11 -7.56
C GLN A 509 26.34 -15.52 -6.15
N GLN A 510 27.17 -14.50 -5.96
CA GLN A 510 27.39 -13.83 -4.67
C GLN A 510 26.35 -12.76 -4.37
N MET A 511 25.54 -12.37 -5.36
CA MET A 511 24.39 -11.52 -5.12
C MET A 511 23.39 -12.22 -4.21
N THR A 512 22.58 -11.46 -3.48
CA THR A 512 21.40 -11.99 -2.80
C THR A 512 20.34 -12.39 -3.83
N ASP A 513 19.41 -13.26 -3.44
CA ASP A 513 18.24 -13.57 -4.28
C ASP A 513 17.45 -12.31 -4.66
N ARG A 514 17.39 -11.32 -3.75
CA ARG A 514 16.78 -10.02 -4.00
C ARG A 514 17.47 -9.27 -5.13
N ALA A 515 18.80 -9.16 -5.10
CA ALA A 515 19.56 -8.50 -6.17
C ALA A 515 19.41 -9.21 -7.51
N ARG A 516 19.46 -10.55 -7.53
CA ARG A 516 19.22 -11.35 -8.75
C ARG A 516 17.84 -11.08 -9.36
N ARG A 517 16.79 -10.98 -8.54
CA ARG A 517 15.44 -10.65 -9.02
C ARG A 517 15.34 -9.23 -9.56
N ALA A 518 15.98 -8.27 -8.90
CA ALA A 518 15.89 -6.86 -9.26
C ALA A 518 16.68 -6.52 -10.53
N ILE A 519 17.87 -7.10 -10.70
CA ILE A 519 18.78 -6.81 -11.83
C ILE A 519 18.45 -7.70 -13.04
N GLY A 520 17.90 -8.89 -12.80
CA GLY A 520 17.57 -9.88 -13.81
C GLY A 520 18.44 -11.13 -13.74
N PRO A 521 18.07 -12.20 -14.48
CA PRO A 521 18.74 -13.48 -14.39
C PRO A 521 20.21 -13.35 -14.80
N SER A 522 21.10 -13.83 -13.94
CA SER A 522 22.48 -14.13 -14.30
C SER A 522 22.49 -15.36 -15.21
N THR A 523 22.72 -15.16 -16.51
CA THR A 523 22.92 -16.26 -17.49
C THR A 523 24.15 -17.09 -17.17
#